data_AF-A0A2N9MAF9-F1
#
_entry.id   AF-A0A2N9MAF9-F1
#
_cell.length_a   1.000
_cell.length_b   1.000
_cell.length_c   1.000
_cell.angle_alpha   90.00
_cell.angle_beta   90.00
_cell.angle_gamma   90.00
#
_symmetry.space_group_name_H-M   'P 1'
#
loop_
_entity.id
_entity.type
_entity.pdbx_description
1 polymer ?
#
loop_
_entity_poly.entity_id
_entity_poly.type
_entity_poly.pdbx_seq_one_letter_code
_entity_poly.pdbx_strand_id
1 'polypeptide(L)'
;MVIDPYWYTPVKPYAGNIGGGEPGYPTEPQDADRWRWTLGQNQYGWLEQTLANSTAKYRFIFAHQVSGGMDDYGRGGANAVPFVEWGGYDTDGTTWGFNLERTFDAPVHQLLVKYNVTAFFHGHDHEFAYEKRDGVVYQLVPMAADATYGYGFADYSESDPYTFRVLPNSGHLRVTVSPTNGVTVDYVRAFLAGAGTNASIAYSYTIPPPGGNSGPPSISATAGTPQTAQINSTFAVALQATVRDASNNPETGVPVTFAAPSSGASGTFAGAATVATDASGIATAPAFTANGTAGSYTVTASTAGASNPVAFILTNNPDPAAITSPAPSSTLLSASTTLNWSAGSGGAATYYLWIGTTAGGYDLANMGPFTGTSATVTLPTNGATIHVRLWTWINGTPLDNDYTYTEASAVAAAITSPANGSTLTSASTTFNWTASVGATSYYLWIGTTPGGYDLANLGPFTGTSATVNLPTSGAAIHVRLWTWINGTPLDNDYAYTEAP
;
A
#
# COMPACT_ATOMS: atom_id res chain seq x y z
N MET A 1 -33.88 -21.61 28.25
CA MET A 1 -33.25 -22.69 29.05
C MET A 1 -32.48 -22.02 30.16
N VAL A 2 -32.47 -22.59 31.37
CA VAL A 2 -31.71 -22.03 32.49
C VAL A 2 -30.60 -23.02 32.83
N ILE A 3 -29.38 -22.52 32.99
CA ILE A 3 -28.24 -23.29 33.47
C ILE A 3 -27.67 -22.62 34.71
N ASP A 4 -27.20 -23.44 35.65
CA ASP A 4 -26.44 -22.99 36.80
C ASP A 4 -24.94 -23.19 36.49
N PRO A 5 -24.15 -22.11 36.45
CA PRO A 5 -22.75 -22.15 36.05
C PRO A 5 -21.89 -23.05 36.94
N TYR A 6 -22.29 -23.30 38.19
CA TYR A 6 -21.50 -24.01 39.20
C TYR A 6 -22.23 -25.19 39.86
N TRP A 7 -23.30 -25.70 39.25
CA TRP A 7 -24.12 -26.77 39.83
C TRP A 7 -23.33 -28.01 40.27
N TYR A 8 -22.26 -28.34 39.56
CA TYR A 8 -21.40 -29.49 39.87
C TYR A 8 -20.02 -29.09 40.38
N THR A 9 -19.87 -27.86 40.87
CA THR A 9 -18.66 -27.38 41.51
C THR A 9 -18.65 -27.84 42.98
N PRO A 10 -17.83 -28.85 43.34
CA PRO A 10 -17.96 -29.56 44.63
C PRO A 10 -17.28 -28.82 45.78
N VAL A 11 -16.53 -27.76 45.47
CA VAL A 11 -15.70 -26.99 46.38
C VAL A 11 -16.02 -25.52 46.15
N LYS A 12 -15.99 -24.70 47.21
CA LYS A 12 -16.28 -23.27 47.08
C LYS A 12 -15.40 -22.64 45.99
N PRO A 13 -15.99 -22.05 44.93
CA PRO A 13 -15.23 -21.24 44.00
C PRO A 13 -14.74 -19.99 44.76
N TYR A 14 -13.51 -19.57 44.49
CA TYR A 14 -12.85 -18.36 45.03
C TYR A 14 -12.31 -18.45 46.47
N ALA A 15 -11.25 -17.66 46.72
CA ALA A 15 -10.66 -17.54 48.05
C ALA A 15 -11.37 -16.46 48.92
N GLY A 16 -11.59 -16.75 50.21
CA GLY A 16 -12.08 -15.76 51.20
C GLY A 16 -13.61 -15.64 51.36
N ASN A 17 -14.11 -14.50 51.85
CA ASN A 17 -15.54 -14.25 52.18
C ASN A 17 -16.34 -13.58 51.05
N ILE A 18 -15.72 -13.35 49.90
CA ILE A 18 -16.31 -12.62 48.78
C ILE A 18 -17.26 -13.58 48.05
N GLY A 19 -18.55 -13.22 47.96
CA GLY A 19 -19.55 -13.98 47.19
C GLY A 19 -20.47 -14.94 47.94
N GLY A 20 -20.52 -14.90 49.28
CA GLY A 20 -21.51 -15.68 50.05
C GLY A 20 -20.99 -16.31 51.35
N GLY A 21 -20.13 -15.61 52.08
CA GLY A 21 -19.80 -16.01 53.45
C GLY A 21 -20.94 -15.64 54.39
N GLU A 22 -21.90 -16.54 54.60
CA GLU A 22 -22.70 -16.45 55.82
C GLU A 22 -21.73 -16.49 57.02
N PRO A 23 -21.88 -15.60 58.02
CA PRO A 23 -21.06 -15.63 59.22
C PRO A 23 -21.21 -17.00 59.90
N GLY A 24 -20.22 -17.88 59.78
CA GLY A 24 -20.28 -19.24 60.36
C GLY A 24 -19.57 -20.36 59.59
N TYR A 25 -19.18 -20.15 58.32
CA TYR A 25 -18.54 -21.18 57.47
C TYR A 25 -17.10 -20.84 57.02
N PRO A 26 -16.14 -20.59 57.93
CA PRO A 26 -14.76 -20.24 57.56
C PRO A 26 -13.88 -21.43 57.12
N THR A 27 -14.40 -22.67 57.11
CA THR A 27 -13.61 -23.90 56.92
C THR A 27 -13.94 -24.69 55.66
N GLU A 28 -14.80 -24.19 54.77
CA GLU A 28 -15.03 -24.86 53.50
C GLU A 28 -13.74 -24.84 52.67
N PRO A 29 -13.27 -26.00 52.15
CA PRO A 29 -12.15 -26.04 51.22
C PRO A 29 -12.42 -25.08 50.05
N GLN A 30 -11.38 -24.38 49.58
CA GLN A 30 -11.46 -23.43 48.48
C GLN A 30 -10.57 -23.92 47.35
N ASP A 31 -11.04 -23.75 46.12
CA ASP A 31 -10.28 -24.11 44.93
C ASP A 31 -10.37 -23.00 43.88
N ALA A 32 -9.26 -22.28 43.74
CA ALA A 32 -9.13 -21.18 42.80
C ALA A 32 -8.85 -21.66 41.36
N ASP A 33 -8.65 -22.97 41.16
CA ASP A 33 -8.57 -23.53 39.83
C ASP A 33 -9.92 -23.43 39.12
N ARG A 34 -10.00 -22.50 38.16
CA ARG A 34 -11.22 -22.19 37.40
C ARG A 34 -11.67 -23.35 36.52
N TRP A 35 -10.83 -24.35 36.27
CA TRP A 35 -11.24 -25.60 35.65
C TRP A 35 -12.06 -26.49 36.57
N ARG A 36 -12.12 -26.25 37.88
CA ARG A 36 -13.02 -26.98 38.77
C ARG A 36 -14.40 -26.36 38.88
N TRP A 37 -14.57 -25.17 38.33
CA TRP A 37 -15.86 -24.53 38.19
C TRP A 37 -16.54 -25.11 36.96
N THR A 38 -17.70 -25.73 37.14
CA THR A 38 -18.24 -26.60 36.11
C THR A 38 -19.75 -26.70 36.12
N LEU A 39 -20.31 -26.65 34.91
CA LEU A 39 -21.67 -27.09 34.62
C LEU A 39 -21.86 -28.56 34.93
N GLY A 40 -20.80 -29.37 34.91
CA GLY A 40 -20.83 -30.83 35.05
C GLY A 40 -21.39 -31.57 33.83
N GLN A 41 -20.94 -32.81 33.64
CA GLN A 41 -21.31 -33.64 32.48
C GLN A 41 -22.83 -33.79 32.31
N ASN A 42 -23.57 -33.92 33.40
CA ASN A 42 -25.02 -34.11 33.34
C ASN A 42 -25.74 -32.86 32.83
N GLN A 43 -25.35 -31.66 33.29
CA GLN A 43 -25.98 -30.42 32.86
C GLN A 43 -25.55 -30.05 31.44
N TYR A 44 -24.27 -30.23 31.10
CA TYR A 44 -23.77 -30.06 29.74
C TYR A 44 -24.50 -31.00 28.77
N GLY A 45 -24.59 -32.29 29.09
CA GLY A 45 -25.28 -33.27 28.25
C GLY A 45 -26.78 -32.97 28.11
N TRP A 46 -27.44 -32.52 29.17
CA TRP A 46 -28.83 -32.04 29.11
C TRP A 46 -28.98 -30.80 28.21
N LEU A 47 -28.07 -29.82 28.33
CA LEU A 47 -28.05 -28.62 27.50
C LEU A 47 -27.90 -28.98 26.02
N GLU A 48 -26.91 -29.82 25.69
CA GLU A 48 -26.70 -30.30 24.31
C GLU A 48 -27.93 -31.03 23.77
N GLN A 49 -28.46 -32.00 24.51
CA GLN A 49 -29.64 -32.76 24.08
C GLN A 49 -30.86 -31.86 23.88
N THR A 50 -31.06 -30.88 24.76
CA THR A 50 -32.19 -29.95 24.65
C THR A 50 -32.03 -29.03 23.45
N LEU A 51 -30.82 -28.53 23.19
CA LEU A 51 -30.51 -27.70 22.03
C LEU A 51 -30.67 -28.49 20.72
N ALA A 52 -30.15 -29.71 20.67
CA ALA A 52 -30.23 -30.60 19.51
C ALA A 52 -31.67 -30.97 19.13
N ASN A 53 -32.54 -31.16 20.13
CA ASN A 53 -33.93 -31.54 19.91
C ASN A 53 -34.88 -30.33 19.76
N SER A 54 -34.39 -29.10 19.93
CA SER A 54 -35.22 -27.90 19.84
C SER A 54 -35.52 -27.51 18.40
N THR A 55 -36.81 -27.47 18.06
CA THR A 55 -37.35 -26.91 16.82
C THR A 55 -37.71 -25.42 16.94
N ALA A 56 -37.47 -24.81 18.10
CA ALA A 56 -37.79 -23.40 18.33
C ALA A 56 -36.97 -22.49 17.41
N LYS A 57 -37.63 -21.45 16.87
CA LYS A 57 -36.98 -20.47 15.99
C LYS A 57 -35.88 -19.69 16.72
N TYR A 58 -36.11 -19.36 17.99
CA TYR A 58 -35.14 -18.69 18.85
C TYR A 58 -34.78 -19.59 20.02
N ARG A 59 -33.51 -19.58 20.41
CA ARG A 59 -32.98 -20.34 21.54
C ARG A 59 -32.34 -19.37 22.52
N PHE A 60 -32.91 -19.23 23.71
CA PHE A 60 -32.38 -18.40 24.78
C PHE A 60 -31.84 -19.27 25.90
N ILE A 61 -30.66 -18.93 26.37
CA ILE A 61 -30.06 -19.49 27.57
C ILE A 61 -29.97 -18.39 28.61
N PHE A 62 -30.28 -18.74 29.85
CA PHE A 62 -30.19 -17.87 31.02
C PHE A 62 -29.26 -18.52 32.03
N ALA A 63 -28.31 -17.77 32.56
CA ALA A 63 -27.46 -18.18 33.66
C ALA A 63 -27.20 -16.99 34.58
N HIS A 64 -26.64 -17.23 35.76
CA HIS A 64 -26.21 -16.10 36.59
C HIS A 64 -24.95 -15.42 36.00
N GLN A 65 -24.01 -16.20 35.46
CA GLN A 65 -22.78 -15.75 34.79
C GLN A 65 -22.24 -16.90 33.91
N VAL A 66 -21.11 -16.69 33.21
CA VAL A 66 -20.41 -17.76 32.50
C VAL A 66 -19.65 -18.67 33.49
N SER A 67 -19.48 -19.95 33.16
CA SER A 67 -18.62 -20.83 33.95
C SER A 67 -17.14 -20.42 33.77
N GLY A 68 -16.41 -20.15 34.85
CA GLY A 68 -15.02 -19.69 34.82
C GLY A 68 -14.80 -18.17 34.79
N GLY A 69 -15.44 -17.46 33.86
CA GLY A 69 -15.31 -15.99 33.72
C GLY A 69 -13.96 -15.51 33.20
N MET A 70 -13.75 -14.19 33.24
CA MET A 70 -12.44 -13.55 32.96
C MET A 70 -11.52 -13.54 34.18
N ASP A 71 -12.10 -13.53 35.38
CA ASP A 71 -11.40 -13.31 36.64
C ASP A 71 -11.74 -14.37 37.70
N ASP A 72 -11.16 -14.20 38.89
CA ASP A 72 -11.42 -15.00 40.09
C ASP A 72 -12.80 -14.68 40.71
N TYR A 73 -13.79 -14.25 39.92
CA TYR A 73 -15.16 -14.05 40.37
C TYR A 73 -16.19 -14.49 39.31
N GLY A 74 -15.75 -15.12 38.22
CA GLY A 74 -16.67 -15.65 37.20
C GLY A 74 -17.32 -14.59 36.32
N ARG A 75 -16.77 -13.37 36.30
CA ARG A 75 -17.36 -12.22 35.58
C ARG A 75 -17.14 -12.28 34.08
N GLY A 76 -17.95 -11.50 33.36
CA GLY A 76 -17.78 -11.22 31.94
C GLY A 76 -18.80 -11.95 31.07
N GLY A 77 -18.90 -11.49 29.82
CA GLY A 77 -19.76 -12.07 28.79
C GLY A 77 -18.95 -12.56 27.60
N ALA A 78 -19.04 -11.88 26.47
CA ALA A 78 -18.36 -12.27 25.23
C ALA A 78 -16.83 -12.28 25.36
N ASN A 79 -16.26 -11.39 26.18
CA ASN A 79 -14.82 -11.36 26.46
C ASN A 79 -14.35 -12.55 27.33
N ALA A 80 -15.23 -13.12 28.15
CA ALA A 80 -14.93 -14.30 28.96
C ALA A 80 -14.93 -15.61 28.15
N VAL A 81 -15.46 -15.56 26.92
CA VAL A 81 -15.65 -16.74 26.09
C VAL A 81 -14.40 -17.58 25.89
N PRO A 82 -13.16 -17.08 25.71
CA PRO A 82 -12.01 -17.93 25.45
C PRO A 82 -11.66 -18.89 26.59
N PHE A 83 -12.04 -18.56 27.82
CA PHE A 83 -11.46 -19.18 29.01
C PHE A 83 -12.20 -20.44 29.47
N VAL A 84 -11.39 -21.35 30.00
CA VAL A 84 -11.70 -22.59 30.70
C VAL A 84 -12.84 -23.40 30.08
N GLU A 85 -13.80 -23.88 30.87
CA GLU A 85 -14.93 -24.67 30.38
C GLU A 85 -15.73 -23.98 29.27
N TRP A 86 -15.76 -22.64 29.28
CA TRP A 86 -16.58 -21.88 28.34
C TRP A 86 -16.01 -21.84 26.93
N GLY A 87 -14.68 -21.69 26.77
CA GLY A 87 -14.02 -21.59 25.45
C GLY A 87 -12.84 -22.50 25.20
N GLY A 88 -12.28 -23.09 26.25
CA GLY A 88 -11.30 -24.16 26.17
C GLY A 88 -9.85 -23.79 26.48
N TYR A 89 -9.50 -22.49 26.53
CA TYR A 89 -8.15 -22.06 26.88
C TYR A 89 -7.97 -21.91 28.39
N ASP A 90 -6.78 -22.13 28.90
CA ASP A 90 -6.44 -21.84 30.28
C ASP A 90 -6.58 -20.34 30.60
N THR A 91 -6.43 -20.01 31.87
CA THR A 91 -6.55 -18.63 32.38
C THR A 91 -5.50 -17.68 31.81
N ASP A 92 -4.45 -18.19 31.15
CA ASP A 92 -3.47 -17.39 30.40
C ASP A 92 -3.97 -16.93 29.01
N GLY A 93 -5.11 -17.45 28.54
CA GLY A 93 -5.73 -17.14 27.25
C GLY A 93 -5.00 -17.70 26.04
N THR A 94 -3.98 -18.54 26.21
CA THR A 94 -3.11 -19.04 25.13
C THR A 94 -2.94 -20.56 25.13
N THR A 95 -2.98 -21.21 26.28
CA THR A 95 -2.78 -22.67 26.41
C THR A 95 -4.12 -23.39 26.26
N TRP A 96 -4.23 -24.38 25.37
CA TRP A 96 -5.47 -25.15 25.21
C TRP A 96 -5.57 -26.26 26.27
N GLY A 97 -6.40 -26.04 27.30
CA GLY A 97 -6.60 -26.96 28.42
C GLY A 97 -7.81 -27.90 28.30
N PHE A 98 -8.75 -27.60 27.40
CA PHE A 98 -10.07 -28.25 27.35
C PHE A 98 -10.04 -29.79 27.32
N ASN A 99 -9.19 -30.37 26.46
CA ASN A 99 -9.15 -31.83 26.27
C ASN A 99 -8.55 -32.57 27.47
N LEU A 100 -7.81 -31.85 28.32
CA LEU A 100 -7.28 -32.39 29.57
C LEU A 100 -8.34 -32.33 30.66
N GLU A 101 -9.07 -31.21 30.71
CA GLU A 101 -9.91 -30.86 31.86
C GLU A 101 -11.38 -31.25 31.68
N ARG A 102 -11.83 -31.61 30.47
CA ARG A 102 -13.22 -31.93 30.17
C ARG A 102 -13.40 -33.16 29.28
N THR A 103 -14.52 -33.84 29.51
CA THR A 103 -15.04 -34.94 28.68
C THR A 103 -16.20 -34.51 27.80
N PHE A 104 -16.43 -33.21 27.68
CA PHE A 104 -17.49 -32.61 26.87
C PHE A 104 -17.09 -32.70 25.38
N ASP A 105 -18.08 -32.77 24.49
CA ASP A 105 -17.83 -32.84 23.05
C ASP A 105 -17.21 -31.57 22.47
N ALA A 106 -17.46 -30.40 23.08
CA ALA A 106 -16.86 -29.11 22.76
C ALA A 106 -17.00 -28.14 23.95
N PRO A 107 -16.22 -27.04 24.02
CA PRO A 107 -16.46 -26.02 25.02
C PRO A 107 -17.85 -25.38 24.86
N VAL A 108 -18.37 -24.83 25.97
CA VAL A 108 -19.78 -24.43 26.05
C VAL A 108 -20.14 -23.43 24.96
N HIS A 109 -19.28 -22.45 24.65
CA HIS A 109 -19.54 -21.48 23.60
C HIS A 109 -19.69 -22.13 22.21
N GLN A 110 -18.81 -23.07 21.87
CA GLN A 110 -18.86 -23.81 20.60
C GLN A 110 -20.13 -24.65 20.50
N LEU A 111 -20.64 -25.19 21.62
CA LEU A 111 -21.96 -25.81 21.68
C LEU A 111 -23.08 -24.80 21.35
N LEU A 112 -23.00 -23.57 21.90
CA LEU A 112 -23.97 -22.51 21.63
C LEU A 112 -23.98 -22.12 20.13
N VAL A 113 -22.80 -21.99 19.54
CA VAL A 113 -22.63 -21.71 18.10
C VAL A 113 -23.19 -22.86 17.25
N LYS A 114 -22.81 -24.11 17.55
CA LYS A 114 -23.27 -25.32 16.83
C LYS A 114 -24.79 -25.39 16.71
N TYR A 115 -25.52 -25.00 17.76
CA TYR A 115 -26.98 -25.06 17.80
C TYR A 115 -27.67 -23.72 17.54
N ASN A 116 -26.95 -22.71 17.02
CA ASN A 116 -27.47 -21.39 16.69
C ASN A 116 -28.26 -20.77 17.86
N VAL A 117 -27.64 -20.72 19.04
CA VAL A 117 -28.23 -20.03 20.19
C VAL A 117 -28.37 -18.54 19.89
N THR A 118 -29.57 -18.01 20.08
CA THR A 118 -29.92 -16.63 19.74
C THR A 118 -29.29 -15.65 20.73
N ALA A 119 -29.45 -15.92 22.02
CA ALA A 119 -28.88 -15.10 23.07
C ALA A 119 -28.61 -15.91 24.35
N PHE A 120 -27.50 -15.60 24.99
CA PHE A 120 -27.15 -15.96 26.35
C PHE A 120 -27.35 -14.74 27.23
N PHE A 121 -28.37 -14.78 28.09
CA PHE A 121 -28.64 -13.75 29.09
C PHE A 121 -27.97 -14.13 30.40
N HIS A 122 -27.18 -13.21 30.95
CA HIS A 122 -26.50 -13.42 32.22
C HIS A 122 -26.54 -12.17 33.09
N GLY A 123 -26.21 -12.29 34.37
CA GLY A 123 -26.19 -11.19 35.33
C GLY A 123 -24.83 -11.10 36.02
N HIS A 124 -24.85 -11.02 37.36
CA HIS A 124 -23.69 -10.97 38.25
C HIS A 124 -22.91 -9.65 38.24
N ASP A 125 -22.67 -9.05 37.06
CA ASP A 125 -21.72 -7.95 36.90
C ASP A 125 -22.35 -6.54 37.10
N HIS A 126 -23.65 -6.49 37.40
CA HIS A 126 -24.35 -5.28 37.81
C HIS A 126 -24.21 -4.09 36.85
N GLU A 127 -24.33 -4.32 35.55
CA GLU A 127 -24.47 -3.27 34.54
C GLU A 127 -25.28 -3.78 33.34
N PHE A 128 -25.59 -2.92 32.38
CA PHE A 128 -26.15 -3.35 31.10
C PHE A 128 -25.02 -3.42 30.08
N ALA A 129 -24.83 -4.57 29.45
CA ALA A 129 -23.92 -4.73 28.32
C ALA A 129 -24.60 -5.54 27.21
N TYR A 130 -24.58 -5.00 25.99
CA TYR A 130 -24.96 -5.71 24.78
C TYR A 130 -23.70 -6.10 24.01
N GLU A 131 -23.40 -7.40 23.97
CA GLU A 131 -22.27 -7.96 23.25
C GLU A 131 -22.72 -8.99 22.21
N LYS A 132 -21.90 -9.21 21.17
CA LYS A 132 -22.13 -10.28 20.19
C LYS A 132 -20.79 -10.93 19.81
N ARG A 133 -20.77 -12.26 19.81
CA ARG A 133 -19.61 -13.06 19.43
C ARG A 133 -20.03 -14.34 18.75
N ASP A 134 -19.43 -14.62 17.59
CA ASP A 134 -19.64 -15.85 16.80
C ASP A 134 -21.13 -16.14 16.51
N GLY A 135 -21.92 -15.08 16.30
CA GLY A 135 -23.36 -15.16 16.02
C GLY A 135 -24.26 -15.27 17.26
N VAL A 136 -23.69 -15.42 18.46
CA VAL A 136 -24.43 -15.49 19.74
C VAL A 136 -24.41 -14.11 20.41
N VAL A 137 -25.58 -13.63 20.84
CA VAL A 137 -25.67 -12.44 21.69
C VAL A 137 -25.33 -12.79 23.13
N TYR A 138 -24.40 -12.07 23.74
CA TYR A 138 -24.14 -12.11 25.18
C TYR A 138 -24.77 -10.85 25.78
N GLN A 139 -25.87 -11.01 26.49
CA GLN A 139 -26.62 -9.89 27.06
C GLN A 139 -26.50 -9.92 28.58
N LEU A 140 -25.74 -8.96 29.13
CA LEU A 140 -25.68 -8.74 30.55
C LEU A 140 -26.93 -8.01 31.02
N VAL A 141 -27.61 -8.60 31.99
CA VAL A 141 -28.84 -8.11 32.60
C VAL A 141 -28.47 -7.22 33.79
N PRO A 142 -28.89 -5.94 33.79
CA PRO A 142 -28.53 -4.99 34.82
C PRO A 142 -29.16 -5.33 36.17
N MET A 143 -28.58 -4.79 37.23
CA MET A 143 -29.15 -4.89 38.56
C MET A 143 -30.46 -4.09 38.62
N ALA A 144 -31.54 -4.75 39.03
CA ALA A 144 -32.88 -4.17 38.99
C ALA A 144 -33.09 -3.02 39.99
N ALA A 145 -32.37 -3.03 41.11
CA ALA A 145 -32.55 -2.09 42.21
C ALA A 145 -31.20 -1.71 42.82
N ASP A 146 -30.47 -0.84 42.13
CA ASP A 146 -29.22 -0.23 42.57
C ASP A 146 -29.40 1.29 42.66
N ALA A 147 -29.54 1.81 43.89
CA ALA A 147 -29.79 3.22 44.12
C ALA A 147 -28.62 4.14 43.71
N THR A 148 -27.46 3.58 43.33
CA THR A 148 -26.32 4.37 42.83
C THR A 148 -26.45 4.71 41.35
N TYR A 149 -27.25 3.95 40.58
CA TYR A 149 -27.39 4.09 39.13
C TYR A 149 -26.03 4.13 38.39
N GLY A 150 -25.05 3.38 38.91
CA GLY A 150 -23.68 3.35 38.40
C GLY A 150 -23.40 2.14 37.51
N TYR A 151 -22.12 1.93 37.22
CA TYR A 151 -21.61 0.84 36.37
C TYR A 151 -21.24 -0.42 37.15
N GLY A 152 -21.76 -0.63 38.37
CA GLY A 152 -21.43 -1.83 39.15
C GLY A 152 -19.92 -2.03 39.31
N PHE A 153 -19.38 -3.05 38.63
CA PHE A 153 -17.95 -3.38 38.61
C PHE A 153 -17.16 -2.72 37.47
N ALA A 154 -17.83 -2.18 36.44
CA ALA A 154 -17.26 -1.50 35.29
C ALA A 154 -16.30 -2.37 34.47
N ASP A 155 -16.69 -3.62 34.21
CA ASP A 155 -15.86 -4.64 33.54
C ASP A 155 -16.01 -4.64 32.01
N TYR A 156 -16.87 -3.77 31.47
CA TYR A 156 -17.21 -3.73 30.04
C TYR A 156 -16.84 -2.38 29.41
N SER A 157 -16.29 -2.43 28.19
CA SER A 157 -15.96 -1.23 27.43
C SER A 157 -16.49 -1.31 26.00
N GLU A 158 -17.08 -0.22 25.49
CA GLU A 158 -17.44 -0.09 24.06
C GLU A 158 -16.19 0.01 23.15
N SER A 159 -14.98 0.04 23.72
CA SER A 159 -13.74 -0.16 22.95
C SER A 159 -13.43 -1.63 22.67
N ASP A 160 -14.07 -2.56 23.37
CA ASP A 160 -13.85 -3.99 23.18
C ASP A 160 -14.51 -4.46 21.88
N PRO A 161 -13.87 -5.37 21.13
CA PRO A 161 -14.31 -5.74 19.78
C PRO A 161 -15.69 -6.44 19.75
N TYR A 162 -16.18 -6.93 20.88
CA TYR A 162 -17.45 -7.66 20.98
C TYR A 162 -18.57 -6.84 21.64
N THR A 163 -18.26 -5.68 22.21
CA THR A 163 -19.17 -4.89 23.04
C THR A 163 -19.75 -3.72 22.26
N PHE A 164 -21.06 -3.76 22.03
CA PHE A 164 -21.76 -2.75 21.24
C PHE A 164 -22.34 -1.62 22.07
N ARG A 165 -22.70 -1.92 23.33
CA ARG A 165 -23.30 -0.92 24.21
C ARG A 165 -23.07 -1.27 25.67
N VAL A 166 -22.65 -0.29 26.47
CA VAL A 166 -22.60 -0.38 27.94
C VAL A 166 -23.40 0.76 28.55
N LEU A 167 -24.28 0.45 29.50
CA LEU A 167 -25.10 1.43 30.20
C LEU A 167 -25.16 1.16 31.71
N PRO A 168 -25.27 2.22 32.53
CA PRO A 168 -25.32 2.06 33.96
C PRO A 168 -26.67 1.53 34.43
N ASN A 169 -26.70 0.97 35.62
CA ASN A 169 -27.90 0.58 36.36
C ASN A 169 -28.88 1.76 36.59
N SER A 170 -30.12 1.54 37.03
CA SER A 170 -30.80 0.26 37.28
C SER A 170 -31.94 0.06 36.30
N GLY A 171 -32.39 -1.18 36.19
CA GLY A 171 -33.59 -1.51 35.46
C GLY A 171 -33.69 -2.98 35.13
N HIS A 172 -34.56 -3.30 34.18
CA HIS A 172 -34.77 -4.66 33.70
C HIS A 172 -34.79 -4.68 32.19
N LEU A 173 -34.63 -5.86 31.62
CA LEU A 173 -34.83 -6.08 30.19
C LEU A 173 -36.29 -6.44 29.93
N ARG A 174 -36.86 -5.83 28.89
CA ARG A 174 -38.12 -6.29 28.29
C ARG A 174 -37.79 -6.92 26.94
N VAL A 175 -38.02 -8.22 26.84
CA VAL A 175 -37.73 -8.99 25.63
C VAL A 175 -39.04 -9.28 24.88
N THR A 176 -39.15 -8.77 23.66
CA THR A 176 -40.29 -8.96 22.77
C THR A 176 -39.89 -9.90 21.63
N VAL A 177 -40.53 -11.07 21.56
CA VAL A 177 -40.19 -12.10 20.55
C VAL A 177 -41.23 -12.09 19.44
N SER A 178 -40.79 -11.84 18.21
CA SER A 178 -41.60 -11.89 17.01
C SER A 178 -41.06 -12.96 16.04
N PRO A 179 -41.90 -13.88 15.53
CA PRO A 179 -41.49 -14.82 14.50
C PRO A 179 -40.99 -14.15 13.21
N THR A 180 -41.47 -12.94 12.90
CA THR A 180 -41.13 -12.21 11.66
C THR A 180 -40.13 -11.10 11.88
N ASN A 181 -40.23 -10.37 12.99
CA ASN A 181 -39.50 -9.12 13.19
C ASN A 181 -38.23 -9.30 14.04
N GLY A 182 -37.96 -10.50 14.56
CA GLY A 182 -36.82 -10.74 15.43
C GLY A 182 -37.18 -10.74 16.92
N VAL A 183 -36.15 -10.64 17.75
CA VAL A 183 -36.22 -10.50 19.21
C VAL A 183 -35.77 -9.09 19.56
N THR A 184 -36.69 -8.24 19.95
CA THR A 184 -36.37 -6.90 20.44
C THR A 184 -36.07 -6.98 21.94
N VAL A 185 -34.96 -6.40 22.37
CA VAL A 185 -34.56 -6.31 23.77
C VAL A 185 -34.48 -4.83 24.14
N ASP A 186 -35.39 -4.40 25.00
CA ASP A 186 -35.42 -3.05 25.55
C ASP A 186 -34.80 -3.04 26.94
N TYR A 187 -33.84 -2.16 27.18
CA TYR A 187 -33.40 -1.83 28.54
C TYR A 187 -34.33 -0.78 29.15
N VAL A 188 -35.18 -1.22 30.07
CA VAL A 188 -36.16 -0.39 30.77
C VAL A 188 -35.61 0.05 32.11
N ARG A 189 -35.37 1.36 32.26
CA ARG A 189 -34.79 1.93 33.49
C ARG A 189 -35.76 1.91 34.66
N ALA A 190 -35.21 1.66 35.84
CA ALA A 190 -35.90 1.79 37.12
C ALA A 190 -35.26 2.92 37.93
N PHE A 191 -36.07 3.87 38.37
CA PHE A 191 -35.62 4.99 39.20
C PHE A 191 -36.54 5.18 40.41
N LEU A 192 -35.93 5.50 41.56
CA LEU A 192 -36.64 6.07 42.71
C LEU A 192 -37.20 7.46 42.35
N ALA A 193 -38.23 7.88 43.08
CA ALA A 193 -38.84 9.18 42.88
C ALA A 193 -37.79 10.31 42.96
N GLY A 194 -37.73 11.16 41.94
CA GLY A 194 -36.78 12.28 41.85
C GLY A 194 -35.39 11.92 41.31
N ALA A 195 -35.05 10.64 41.13
CA ALA A 195 -33.73 10.21 40.63
C ALA A 195 -33.65 10.07 39.10
N GLY A 196 -34.79 10.02 38.41
CA GLY A 196 -34.87 9.89 36.96
C GLY A 196 -36.28 9.55 36.47
N THR A 197 -36.41 9.29 35.17
CA THR A 197 -37.70 8.92 34.56
C THR A 197 -37.90 7.41 34.64
N ASN A 198 -38.71 6.97 35.60
CA ASN A 198 -39.01 5.55 35.76
C ASN A 198 -39.67 4.96 34.50
N ALA A 199 -39.33 3.71 34.17
CA ALA A 199 -39.80 2.94 33.02
C ALA A 199 -39.43 3.50 31.62
N SER A 200 -38.49 4.45 31.52
CA SER A 200 -37.94 4.88 30.24
C SER A 200 -37.10 3.78 29.58
N ILE A 201 -37.24 3.58 28.27
CA ILE A 201 -36.35 2.72 27.48
C ILE A 201 -35.04 3.48 27.25
N ALA A 202 -33.94 3.04 27.88
CA ALA A 202 -32.62 3.65 27.71
C ALA A 202 -31.89 3.15 26.46
N TYR A 203 -32.20 1.93 26.03
CA TYR A 203 -31.65 1.32 24.82
C TYR A 203 -32.59 0.24 24.30
N SER A 204 -32.60 0.04 22.99
CA SER A 204 -33.35 -1.01 22.32
C SER A 204 -32.53 -1.54 21.16
N TYR A 205 -32.46 -2.85 21.03
CA TYR A 205 -31.87 -3.51 19.86
C TYR A 205 -32.74 -4.70 19.44
N THR A 206 -32.61 -5.14 18.19
CA THR A 206 -33.36 -6.29 17.66
C THR A 206 -32.41 -7.33 17.09
N ILE A 207 -32.51 -8.56 17.60
CA ILE A 207 -31.87 -9.74 17.04
C ILE A 207 -32.76 -10.27 15.92
N PRO A 208 -32.31 -10.33 14.66
CA PRO A 208 -33.16 -10.79 13.56
C PRO A 208 -33.55 -12.27 13.74
N PRO A 209 -34.63 -12.74 13.08
CA PRO A 209 -35.01 -14.15 13.12
C PRO A 209 -33.87 -15.05 12.61
N PRO A 210 -33.58 -16.19 13.26
CA PRO A 210 -32.69 -17.20 12.70
C PRO A 210 -33.21 -17.68 11.35
N GLY A 211 -32.35 -17.59 10.32
CA GLY A 211 -32.74 -17.80 8.92
C GLY A 211 -33.57 -16.68 8.28
N GLY A 212 -33.83 -15.57 8.99
CA GLY A 212 -34.62 -14.42 8.57
C GLY A 212 -33.85 -13.27 7.91
N ASN A 213 -32.53 -13.42 7.72
CA ASN A 213 -31.70 -12.59 6.85
C ASN A 213 -30.89 -13.53 5.93
N SER A 214 -31.56 -14.38 5.15
CA SER A 214 -30.90 -15.25 4.16
C SER A 214 -30.75 -14.55 2.81
N GLY A 215 -30.40 -13.26 2.82
CA GLY A 215 -29.65 -12.71 1.70
C GLY A 215 -28.17 -13.02 1.95
N PRO A 216 -27.40 -13.44 0.94
CA PRO A 216 -25.95 -13.49 1.08
C PRO A 216 -25.44 -12.12 1.58
N PRO A 217 -24.46 -12.07 2.51
CA PRO A 217 -23.87 -10.80 2.91
C PRO A 217 -23.39 -10.06 1.66
N SER A 218 -23.61 -8.75 1.64
CA SER A 218 -23.08 -7.90 0.57
C SER A 218 -21.66 -7.46 0.94
N ILE A 219 -20.79 -7.43 -0.06
CA ILE A 219 -19.44 -6.88 0.05
C ILE A 219 -19.27 -5.78 -1.00
N SER A 220 -18.68 -4.66 -0.61
CA SER A 220 -18.45 -3.51 -1.49
C SER A 220 -17.09 -2.88 -1.20
N ALA A 221 -16.43 -2.31 -2.21
CA ALA A 221 -15.19 -1.58 -2.03
C ALA A 221 -15.51 -0.16 -1.56
N THR A 222 -14.90 0.27 -0.46
CA THR A 222 -15.17 1.57 0.17
C THR A 222 -13.99 2.53 0.13
N ALA A 223 -12.76 2.05 -0.12
CA ALA A 223 -11.59 2.89 -0.40
C ALA A 223 -10.51 2.16 -1.21
N GLY A 224 -9.58 2.91 -1.81
CA GLY A 224 -8.40 2.34 -2.46
C GLY A 224 -8.65 1.76 -3.87
N THR A 225 -9.71 2.18 -4.56
CA THR A 225 -9.93 1.82 -5.97
C THR A 225 -10.74 2.90 -6.71
N PRO A 226 -10.38 3.27 -7.95
CA PRO A 226 -9.13 2.92 -8.63
C PRO A 226 -7.93 3.69 -8.04
N GLN A 227 -6.72 3.14 -8.13
CA GLN A 227 -5.50 3.87 -7.77
C GLN A 227 -4.27 3.36 -8.52
N THR A 228 -3.21 4.17 -8.54
CA THR A 228 -1.95 3.86 -9.22
C THR A 228 -0.76 4.04 -8.29
N ALA A 229 0.32 3.33 -8.56
CA ALA A 229 1.61 3.49 -7.88
C ALA A 229 2.72 3.26 -8.89
N GLN A 230 3.90 3.87 -8.69
CA GLN A 230 5.10 3.45 -9.42
C GLN A 230 5.40 1.99 -9.09
N ILE A 231 5.96 1.25 -10.05
CA ILE A 231 6.47 -0.10 -9.79
C ILE A 231 7.37 -0.13 -8.55
N ASN A 232 7.31 -1.23 -7.78
CA ASN A 232 8.05 -1.40 -6.53
C ASN A 232 7.70 -0.39 -5.41
N SER A 233 6.64 0.41 -5.55
CA SER A 233 6.21 1.40 -4.55
C SER A 233 4.89 1.03 -3.89
N THR A 234 4.69 1.48 -2.66
CA THR A 234 3.45 1.25 -1.90
C THR A 234 2.32 2.12 -2.46
N PHE A 235 1.13 1.53 -2.58
CA PHE A 235 -0.10 2.25 -2.91
C PHE A 235 -0.51 3.19 -1.78
N ALA A 236 -0.92 4.42 -2.12
CA ALA A 236 -1.14 5.48 -1.14
C ALA A 236 -2.33 5.24 -0.22
N VAL A 237 -3.38 4.56 -0.71
CA VAL A 237 -4.62 4.32 0.04
C VAL A 237 -4.78 2.82 0.29
N ALA A 238 -4.96 2.43 1.55
CA ALA A 238 -5.24 1.05 1.91
C ALA A 238 -6.54 0.57 1.25
N LEU A 239 -6.57 -0.70 0.83
CA LEU A 239 -7.77 -1.30 0.24
C LEU A 239 -8.79 -1.57 1.34
N GLN A 240 -9.99 -1.01 1.22
CA GLN A 240 -11.06 -1.19 2.20
C GLN A 240 -12.30 -1.80 1.55
N ALA A 241 -12.82 -2.86 2.18
CA ALA A 241 -14.08 -3.48 1.80
C ALA A 241 -15.06 -3.41 2.97
N THR A 242 -16.32 -3.09 2.70
CA THR A 242 -17.38 -3.07 3.70
C THR A 242 -18.33 -4.24 3.49
N VAL A 243 -18.58 -5.00 4.57
CA VAL A 243 -19.51 -6.12 4.62
C VAL A 243 -20.77 -5.70 5.35
N ARG A 244 -21.92 -6.01 4.75
CA ARG A 244 -23.24 -5.77 5.34
C ARG A 244 -24.14 -6.98 5.22
N ASP A 245 -25.04 -7.15 6.17
CA ASP A 245 -26.09 -8.16 6.12
C ASP A 245 -27.16 -7.83 5.05
N ALA A 246 -28.14 -8.72 4.89
CA ALA A 246 -29.25 -8.54 3.96
C ALA A 246 -30.18 -7.36 4.31
N SER A 247 -30.11 -6.86 5.55
CA SER A 247 -30.84 -5.68 6.04
C SER A 247 -30.01 -4.39 5.95
N ASN A 248 -28.84 -4.44 5.31
CA ASN A 248 -27.89 -3.33 5.14
C ASN A 248 -27.20 -2.87 6.44
N ASN A 249 -27.19 -3.70 7.50
CA ASN A 249 -26.45 -3.44 8.72
C ASN A 249 -24.98 -3.85 8.57
N PRO A 250 -24.02 -3.10 9.15
CA PRO A 250 -22.61 -3.49 9.15
C PRO A 250 -22.38 -4.78 9.95
N GLU A 251 -21.62 -5.71 9.39
CA GLU A 251 -21.28 -6.97 10.04
C GLU A 251 -19.84 -6.91 10.58
N THR A 252 -19.67 -7.04 11.90
CA THR A 252 -18.36 -7.02 12.56
C THR A 252 -17.75 -8.42 12.70
N GLY A 253 -16.42 -8.50 12.75
CA GLY A 253 -15.68 -9.76 12.93
C GLY A 253 -15.67 -10.68 11.72
N VAL A 254 -16.25 -10.26 10.58
CA VAL A 254 -16.33 -11.08 9.37
C VAL A 254 -14.97 -11.11 8.68
N PRO A 255 -14.39 -12.30 8.41
CA PRO A 255 -13.13 -12.40 7.68
C PRO A 255 -13.33 -12.02 6.21
N VAL A 256 -12.49 -11.10 5.73
CA VAL A 256 -12.40 -10.68 4.32
C VAL A 256 -11.00 -10.97 3.81
N THR A 257 -10.91 -11.72 2.72
CA THR A 257 -9.63 -12.07 2.07
C THR A 257 -9.41 -11.23 0.83
N PHE A 258 -8.28 -10.53 0.78
CA PHE A 258 -7.80 -9.78 -0.37
C PHE A 258 -6.82 -10.64 -1.18
N ALA A 259 -7.05 -10.78 -2.49
CA ALA A 259 -6.24 -11.60 -3.37
C ALA A 259 -5.76 -10.79 -4.58
N ALA A 260 -4.43 -10.70 -4.72
CA ALA A 260 -3.78 -10.14 -5.91
C ALA A 260 -3.47 -11.25 -6.94
N PRO A 261 -3.33 -10.93 -8.23
CA PRO A 261 -2.92 -11.91 -9.24
C PRO A 261 -1.56 -12.54 -8.93
N SER A 262 -1.38 -13.82 -9.27
CA SER A 262 -0.11 -14.53 -9.02
C SER A 262 0.96 -14.29 -10.08
N SER A 263 0.63 -13.64 -11.20
CA SER A 263 1.55 -13.34 -12.30
C SER A 263 1.20 -12.03 -12.99
N GLY A 264 2.16 -11.46 -13.73
CA GLY A 264 2.01 -10.18 -14.41
C GLY A 264 2.10 -8.98 -13.44
N ALA A 265 1.39 -7.90 -13.77
CA ALA A 265 1.24 -6.76 -12.87
C ALA A 265 0.46 -7.20 -11.63
N SER A 266 1.05 -6.97 -10.46
CA SER A 266 0.50 -7.39 -9.17
C SER A 266 1.19 -6.60 -8.03
N GLY A 267 1.00 -7.04 -6.79
CA GLY A 267 1.66 -6.49 -5.62
C GLY A 267 1.69 -7.47 -4.45
N THR A 268 2.21 -7.02 -3.31
CA THR A 268 2.35 -7.81 -2.08
C THR A 268 1.81 -7.05 -0.89
N PHE A 269 1.01 -7.73 -0.06
CA PHE A 269 0.53 -7.21 1.22
C PHE A 269 1.64 -7.32 2.29
N ALA A 270 1.81 -6.28 3.10
CA ALA A 270 2.79 -6.24 4.18
C ALA A 270 2.50 -7.23 5.34
N GLY A 271 1.35 -7.89 5.33
CA GLY A 271 0.91 -8.86 6.33
C GLY A 271 -0.13 -9.82 5.78
N ALA A 272 -0.82 -10.55 6.65
CA ALA A 272 -1.89 -11.46 6.26
C ALA A 272 -3.00 -10.71 5.48
N ALA A 273 -3.31 -11.19 4.28
CA ALA A 273 -4.30 -10.56 3.42
C ALA A 273 -5.75 -10.91 3.78
N THR A 274 -5.96 -11.70 4.85
CA THR A 274 -7.28 -11.94 5.45
C THR A 274 -7.40 -11.13 6.72
N VAL A 275 -8.35 -10.22 6.76
CA VAL A 275 -8.59 -9.29 7.88
C VAL A 275 -10.06 -9.32 8.29
N ALA A 276 -10.34 -9.19 9.59
CA ALA A 276 -11.70 -9.12 10.10
C ALA A 276 -12.28 -7.70 9.92
N THR A 277 -13.59 -7.59 9.71
CA THR A 277 -14.30 -6.31 9.70
C THR A 277 -14.39 -5.70 11.10
N ASP A 278 -14.29 -4.36 11.19
CA ASP A 278 -14.52 -3.62 12.42
C ASP A 278 -16.01 -3.46 12.77
N ALA A 279 -16.34 -2.68 13.81
CA ALA A 279 -17.73 -2.42 14.22
C ALA A 279 -18.58 -1.68 13.16
N SER A 280 -17.93 -1.00 12.21
CA SER A 280 -18.58 -0.36 11.05
C SER A 280 -18.67 -1.29 9.84
N GLY A 281 -18.28 -2.56 9.99
CA GLY A 281 -18.28 -3.56 8.93
C GLY A 281 -17.14 -3.38 7.93
N ILE A 282 -16.10 -2.61 8.25
CA ILE A 282 -15.00 -2.29 7.34
C ILE A 282 -13.81 -3.22 7.60
N ALA A 283 -13.38 -3.94 6.57
CA ALA A 283 -12.13 -4.67 6.51
C ALA A 283 -11.08 -3.80 5.80
N THR A 284 -10.00 -3.46 6.49
CA THR A 284 -8.87 -2.70 5.93
C THR A 284 -7.68 -3.62 5.70
N ALA A 285 -7.28 -3.81 4.45
CA ALA A 285 -6.11 -4.63 4.12
C ALA A 285 -4.81 -3.98 4.64
N PRO A 286 -3.77 -4.78 4.93
CA PRO A 286 -2.42 -4.25 5.16
C PRO A 286 -1.92 -3.43 3.98
N ALA A 287 -0.86 -2.63 4.20
CA ALA A 287 -0.21 -1.88 3.13
C ALA A 287 0.12 -2.78 1.93
N PHE A 288 -0.23 -2.33 0.72
CA PHE A 288 -0.06 -3.09 -0.52
C PHE A 288 0.99 -2.42 -1.39
N THR A 289 2.01 -3.18 -1.81
CA THR A 289 3.16 -2.67 -2.58
C THR A 289 3.19 -3.26 -3.97
N ALA A 290 3.23 -2.40 -5.00
CA ALA A 290 3.34 -2.78 -6.40
C ALA A 290 4.59 -3.64 -6.65
N ASN A 291 4.50 -4.62 -7.54
CA ASN A 291 5.67 -5.35 -8.03
C ASN A 291 6.39 -4.58 -9.16
N GLY A 292 7.44 -5.19 -9.72
CA GLY A 292 8.24 -4.63 -10.80
C GLY A 292 7.63 -4.72 -12.21
N THR A 293 6.40 -5.22 -12.35
CA THR A 293 5.73 -5.39 -13.64
C THR A 293 4.67 -4.31 -13.82
N ALA A 294 4.80 -3.50 -14.87
CA ALA A 294 3.85 -2.45 -15.18
C ALA A 294 2.57 -2.99 -15.81
N GLY A 295 1.46 -2.32 -15.55
CA GLY A 295 0.15 -2.65 -16.10
C GLY A 295 -0.98 -2.50 -15.08
N SER A 296 -2.20 -2.55 -15.60
CA SER A 296 -3.42 -2.57 -14.77
C SER A 296 -3.80 -4.01 -14.41
N TYR A 297 -4.31 -4.18 -13.20
CA TYR A 297 -4.75 -5.46 -12.67
C TYR A 297 -5.83 -5.27 -11.60
N THR A 298 -6.44 -6.39 -11.21
CA THR A 298 -7.50 -6.39 -10.21
C THR A 298 -7.06 -7.16 -8.98
N VAL A 299 -7.14 -6.52 -7.82
CA VAL A 299 -7.18 -7.23 -6.53
C VAL A 299 -8.64 -7.50 -6.20
N THR A 300 -8.97 -8.70 -5.74
CA THR A 300 -10.34 -9.04 -5.31
C THR A 300 -10.42 -9.12 -3.79
N ALA A 301 -11.52 -8.63 -3.20
CA ALA A 301 -11.86 -8.93 -1.82
C ALA A 301 -13.09 -9.84 -1.77
N SER A 302 -13.03 -10.90 -0.97
CA SER A 302 -14.09 -11.88 -0.82
C SER A 302 -14.33 -12.22 0.64
N THR A 303 -15.56 -12.61 0.95
CA THR A 303 -15.96 -13.14 2.24
C THR A 303 -16.94 -14.29 2.06
N ALA A 304 -17.01 -15.20 3.03
CA ALA A 304 -17.88 -16.36 2.97
C ALA A 304 -19.36 -15.94 2.87
N GLY A 305 -20.10 -16.59 1.99
CA GLY A 305 -21.52 -16.31 1.79
C GLY A 305 -21.83 -15.15 0.84
N ALA A 306 -20.88 -14.23 0.56
CA ALA A 306 -21.11 -13.19 -0.44
C ALA A 306 -21.10 -13.78 -1.87
N SER A 307 -22.05 -13.37 -2.71
CA SER A 307 -22.22 -13.96 -4.05
C SER A 307 -21.09 -13.64 -5.03
N ASN A 308 -20.48 -12.45 -4.92
CA ASN A 308 -19.40 -12.01 -5.80
C ASN A 308 -18.31 -11.32 -4.99
N PRO A 309 -17.02 -11.61 -5.24
CA PRO A 309 -15.93 -10.77 -4.79
C PRO A 309 -16.06 -9.36 -5.34
N VAL A 310 -15.57 -8.37 -4.60
CA VAL A 310 -15.46 -6.99 -5.09
C VAL A 310 -14.08 -6.71 -5.65
N ALA A 311 -14.02 -5.90 -6.71
CA ALA A 311 -12.80 -5.59 -7.44
C ALA A 311 -12.18 -4.25 -7.00
N PHE A 312 -10.86 -4.25 -6.82
CA PHE A 312 -10.01 -3.08 -6.68
C PHE A 312 -9.14 -2.98 -7.93
N ILE A 313 -9.33 -1.91 -8.70
CA ILE A 313 -8.63 -1.67 -9.96
C ILE A 313 -7.35 -0.89 -9.66
N LEU A 314 -6.20 -1.54 -9.85
CA LEU A 314 -4.89 -0.99 -9.54
C LEU A 314 -4.03 -0.93 -10.79
N THR A 315 -3.12 0.05 -10.84
CA THR A 315 -2.12 0.15 -11.93
C THR A 315 -0.72 0.33 -11.35
N ASN A 316 0.20 -0.51 -11.80
CA ASN A 316 1.63 -0.31 -11.60
C ASN A 316 2.16 0.52 -12.78
N ASN A 317 2.59 1.74 -12.51
CA ASN A 317 3.14 2.66 -13.49
C ASN A 317 4.61 2.29 -13.77
N PRO A 318 5.03 2.18 -15.04
CA PRO A 318 6.41 1.93 -15.38
C PRO A 318 7.30 3.17 -15.16
N ASP A 319 8.61 2.94 -15.08
CA ASP A 319 9.60 4.02 -15.08
C ASP A 319 10.20 4.17 -16.49
N PRO A 320 10.24 5.40 -17.06
CA PRO A 320 10.84 5.63 -18.37
C PRO A 320 12.36 5.47 -18.37
N ALA A 321 12.91 5.24 -19.57
CA ALA A 321 14.35 5.34 -19.78
C ALA A 321 14.86 6.76 -19.58
N ALA A 322 16.08 6.89 -19.08
CA ALA A 322 16.73 8.17 -18.86
C ALA A 322 18.08 8.25 -19.58
N ILE A 323 18.37 9.38 -20.25
CA ILE A 323 19.67 9.60 -20.90
C ILE A 323 20.75 9.70 -19.81
N THR A 324 21.79 8.89 -19.95
CA THR A 324 22.91 8.79 -19.02
C THR A 324 24.19 9.39 -19.59
N SER A 325 24.34 9.45 -20.91
CA SER A 325 25.51 10.05 -21.56
C SER A 325 25.18 10.55 -22.98
N PRO A 326 25.65 11.75 -23.39
CA PRO A 326 26.34 12.73 -22.56
C PRO A 326 25.46 13.24 -21.42
N ALA A 327 26.09 13.75 -20.37
CA ALA A 327 25.38 14.25 -19.20
C ALA A 327 24.36 15.33 -19.61
N PRO A 328 23.09 15.24 -19.19
CA PRO A 328 22.10 16.26 -19.51
C PRO A 328 22.58 17.68 -19.22
N SER A 329 22.20 18.63 -20.07
CA SER A 329 22.59 20.05 -20.02
C SER A 329 24.08 20.32 -20.32
N SER A 330 24.85 19.33 -20.76
CA SER A 330 26.25 19.55 -21.17
C SER A 330 26.37 20.15 -22.57
N THR A 331 27.57 20.67 -22.88
CA THR A 331 27.99 20.96 -24.25
C THR A 331 28.42 19.66 -24.94
N LEU A 332 27.99 19.46 -26.18
CA LEU A 332 28.38 18.32 -27.00
C LEU A 332 29.82 18.50 -27.52
N LEU A 333 30.54 17.38 -27.64
CA LEU A 333 31.96 17.41 -28.03
C LEU A 333 32.15 17.44 -29.56
N SER A 334 31.18 16.95 -30.32
CA SER A 334 31.26 16.90 -31.77
C SER A 334 29.87 16.88 -32.42
N ALA A 335 29.81 17.16 -33.73
CA ALA A 335 28.59 17.00 -34.51
C ALA A 335 28.04 15.57 -34.41
N SER A 336 28.91 14.55 -34.48
CA SER A 336 28.51 13.15 -34.30
C SER A 336 28.47 12.82 -32.82
N THR A 337 27.27 12.70 -32.26
CA THR A 337 27.03 12.46 -30.84
C THR A 337 26.28 11.15 -30.64
N THR A 338 26.80 10.28 -29.79
CA THR A 338 26.10 9.07 -29.32
C THR A 338 25.41 9.35 -28.00
N LEU A 339 24.09 9.29 -27.98
CA LEU A 339 23.26 9.33 -26.78
C LEU A 339 23.07 7.91 -26.27
N ASN A 340 23.30 7.69 -24.98
CA ASN A 340 23.10 6.44 -24.25
C ASN A 340 22.07 6.67 -23.16
N TRP A 341 21.18 5.72 -22.94
CA TRP A 341 20.13 5.79 -21.92
C TRP A 341 20.02 4.50 -21.10
N SER A 342 19.30 4.55 -19.98
CA SER A 342 18.89 3.36 -19.22
C SER A 342 17.75 2.62 -19.94
N ALA A 343 17.45 1.37 -19.61
CA ALA A 343 16.37 0.64 -20.29
C ALA A 343 14.94 1.04 -19.86
N GLY A 344 14.80 1.85 -18.81
CA GLY A 344 13.54 1.95 -18.06
C GLY A 344 13.19 0.65 -17.33
N SER A 345 12.08 0.63 -16.60
CA SER A 345 11.61 -0.53 -15.84
C SER A 345 10.10 -0.70 -15.92
N GLY A 346 9.63 -1.95 -15.79
CA GLY A 346 8.21 -2.28 -15.84
C GLY A 346 7.78 -3.16 -17.02
N GLY A 347 8.66 -3.44 -17.99
CA GLY A 347 8.35 -4.32 -19.11
C GLY A 347 9.31 -4.18 -20.30
N ALA A 348 8.93 -4.75 -21.44
CA ALA A 348 9.67 -4.58 -22.68
C ALA A 348 9.52 -3.14 -23.18
N ALA A 349 10.65 -2.49 -23.46
CA ALA A 349 10.72 -1.11 -23.88
C ALA A 349 11.11 -0.97 -25.35
N THR A 350 10.53 0.02 -26.02
CA THR A 350 11.02 0.54 -27.31
C THR A 350 11.19 2.06 -27.20
N TYR A 351 12.17 2.61 -27.92
CA TYR A 351 12.54 4.02 -27.75
C TYR A 351 12.41 4.82 -29.04
N TYR A 352 12.06 6.10 -28.91
CA TYR A 352 12.17 7.09 -29.99
C TYR A 352 12.92 8.31 -29.48
N LEU A 353 13.69 8.93 -30.36
CA LEU A 353 14.50 10.09 -30.04
C LEU A 353 14.09 11.25 -30.92
N TRP A 354 13.57 12.30 -30.29
CA TRP A 354 13.18 13.54 -30.94
C TRP A 354 14.17 14.63 -30.53
N ILE A 355 14.76 15.31 -31.51
CA ILE A 355 15.72 16.39 -31.27
C ILE A 355 15.31 17.58 -32.10
N GLY A 356 15.20 18.74 -31.45
CA GLY A 356 14.78 19.96 -32.12
C GLY A 356 15.39 21.22 -31.53
N THR A 357 15.16 22.33 -32.23
CA THR A 357 15.55 23.67 -31.81
C THR A 357 14.59 24.26 -30.76
N THR A 358 13.44 23.62 -30.52
CA THR A 358 12.44 24.00 -29.51
C THR A 358 12.03 22.80 -28.65
N ALA A 359 11.57 23.04 -27.42
CA ALA A 359 11.06 21.98 -26.53
C ALA A 359 9.93 21.17 -27.21
N GLY A 360 10.04 19.84 -27.17
CA GLY A 360 9.12 18.90 -27.84
C GLY A 360 9.23 18.85 -29.37
N GLY A 361 10.10 19.67 -29.98
CA GLY A 361 10.37 19.66 -31.42
C GLY A 361 11.25 18.49 -31.87
N TYR A 362 11.24 18.23 -33.17
CA TYR A 362 12.02 17.14 -33.81
C TYR A 362 12.64 17.56 -35.16
N ASP A 363 12.81 18.86 -35.38
CA ASP A 363 13.32 19.45 -36.64
C ASP A 363 14.78 19.09 -36.94
N LEU A 364 15.56 18.66 -35.94
CA LEU A 364 16.95 18.22 -36.12
C LEU A 364 17.06 16.70 -36.28
N ALA A 365 16.27 15.93 -35.52
CA ALA A 365 16.20 14.47 -35.67
C ALA A 365 14.87 13.90 -35.14
N ASN A 366 14.36 12.88 -35.84
CA ASN A 366 13.25 12.03 -35.39
C ASN A 366 13.60 10.59 -35.72
N MET A 367 14.02 9.82 -34.71
CA MET A 367 14.58 8.49 -34.90
C MET A 367 13.89 7.45 -34.03
N GLY A 368 13.83 6.20 -34.53
CA GLY A 368 13.25 5.05 -33.84
C GLY A 368 12.30 4.25 -34.76
N PRO A 369 11.71 3.15 -34.25
CA PRO A 369 11.90 2.60 -32.90
C PRO A 369 13.29 1.97 -32.71
N PHE A 370 13.85 2.12 -31.52
CA PHE A 370 15.05 1.41 -31.09
C PHE A 370 14.70 0.33 -30.08
N THR A 371 15.43 -0.79 -30.13
CA THR A 371 15.41 -1.85 -29.10
C THR A 371 16.66 -1.82 -28.22
N GLY A 372 17.75 -1.21 -28.69
CA GLY A 372 18.94 -0.92 -27.90
C GLY A 372 18.83 0.39 -27.12
N THR A 373 19.76 0.63 -26.21
CA THR A 373 19.75 1.79 -25.30
C THR A 373 20.71 2.90 -25.71
N SER A 374 20.94 3.05 -27.02
CA SER A 374 21.79 4.10 -27.57
C SER A 374 21.45 4.43 -29.02
N ALA A 375 21.69 5.67 -29.43
CA ALA A 375 21.64 6.10 -30.82
C ALA A 375 22.71 7.18 -31.10
N THR A 376 23.32 7.11 -32.28
CA THR A 376 24.23 8.15 -32.77
C THR A 376 23.50 9.06 -33.74
N VAL A 377 23.64 10.37 -33.52
CA VAL A 377 23.01 11.43 -34.32
C VAL A 377 24.06 12.45 -34.75
N THR A 378 23.89 13.01 -35.94
CA THR A 378 24.69 14.15 -36.42
C THR A 378 23.90 15.43 -36.17
N LEU A 379 24.46 16.34 -35.38
CA LEU A 379 23.82 17.58 -34.94
C LEU A 379 24.59 18.81 -35.45
N PRO A 380 23.95 19.98 -35.52
CA PRO A 380 24.63 21.22 -35.88
C PRO A 380 25.70 21.59 -34.84
N THR A 381 26.60 22.49 -35.25
CA THR A 381 27.77 22.91 -34.46
C THR A 381 27.79 24.42 -34.21
N ASN A 382 26.62 25.02 -34.00
CA ASN A 382 26.47 26.48 -33.90
C ASN A 382 26.62 26.99 -32.45
N GLY A 383 26.86 26.09 -31.48
CA GLY A 383 26.85 26.43 -30.06
C GLY A 383 25.45 26.79 -29.53
N ALA A 384 24.39 26.51 -30.28
CA ALA A 384 23.01 26.78 -29.87
C ALA A 384 22.52 25.74 -28.85
N THR A 385 21.48 26.08 -28.09
CA THR A 385 20.77 25.10 -27.27
C THR A 385 19.85 24.26 -28.14
N ILE A 386 19.87 22.94 -27.92
CA ILE A 386 18.95 21.98 -28.52
C ILE A 386 18.14 21.28 -27.44
N HIS A 387 16.95 20.82 -27.82
CA HIS A 387 16.03 20.07 -26.98
C HIS A 387 15.97 18.62 -27.45
N VAL A 388 16.09 17.69 -26.52
CA VAL A 388 16.07 16.24 -26.79
C VAL A 388 14.96 15.61 -25.96
N ARG A 389 14.02 14.93 -26.61
CA ARG A 389 13.01 14.10 -25.95
C ARG A 389 13.30 12.64 -26.23
N LEU A 390 13.46 11.87 -25.15
CA LEU A 390 13.51 10.41 -25.21
C LEU A 390 12.12 9.86 -24.88
N TRP A 391 11.43 9.36 -25.89
CA TRP A 391 10.21 8.58 -25.70
C TRP A 391 10.57 7.14 -25.35
N THR A 392 9.88 6.60 -24.34
CA THR A 392 9.95 5.21 -23.91
C THR A 392 8.54 4.61 -23.97
N TRP A 393 8.36 3.57 -24.78
CA TRP A 393 7.11 2.82 -24.84
C TRP A 393 7.27 1.51 -24.09
N ILE A 394 6.58 1.39 -22.93
CA ILE A 394 6.60 0.17 -22.11
C ILE A 394 5.22 -0.47 -22.16
N ASN A 395 5.14 -1.69 -22.71
CA ASN A 395 3.88 -2.43 -22.88
C ASN A 395 2.74 -1.60 -23.52
N GLY A 396 3.08 -0.75 -24.51
CA GLY A 396 2.10 0.11 -25.18
C GLY A 396 1.76 1.43 -24.48
N THR A 397 2.37 1.72 -23.32
CA THR A 397 2.22 3.00 -22.61
C THR A 397 3.37 3.93 -22.98
N PRO A 398 3.11 5.10 -23.61
CA PRO A 398 4.14 6.08 -23.89
C PRO A 398 4.50 6.88 -22.63
N LEU A 399 5.80 7.01 -22.39
CA LEU A 399 6.41 7.87 -21.39
C LEU A 399 7.50 8.69 -22.07
N ASP A 400 7.84 9.86 -21.54
CA ASP A 400 8.91 10.68 -22.06
C ASP A 400 9.74 11.34 -20.96
N ASN A 401 11.01 11.59 -21.30
CA ASN A 401 11.89 12.46 -20.55
C ASN A 401 12.50 13.50 -21.50
N ASP A 402 12.49 14.76 -21.06
CA ASP A 402 13.05 15.88 -21.79
C ASP A 402 14.42 16.29 -21.26
N TYR A 403 15.30 16.67 -22.18
CA TYR A 403 16.68 17.08 -21.92
C TYR A 403 17.03 18.30 -22.78
N THR A 404 18.05 19.02 -22.36
CA THR A 404 18.68 20.07 -23.16
C THR A 404 20.17 19.80 -23.30
N TYR A 405 20.76 20.25 -24.40
CA TYR A 405 22.20 20.23 -24.63
C TYR A 405 22.62 21.51 -25.33
N THR A 406 23.88 21.89 -25.20
CA THR A 406 24.48 22.92 -26.06
C THR A 406 25.21 22.21 -27.20
N GLU A 407 24.93 22.58 -28.44
CA GLU A 407 25.64 22.09 -29.62
C GLU A 407 27.16 22.26 -29.45
N ALA A 408 27.93 21.39 -30.10
CA ALA A 408 29.36 21.64 -30.21
C ALA A 408 29.57 22.99 -30.91
N SER A 409 30.65 23.71 -30.59
CA SER A 409 30.95 24.99 -31.23
C SER A 409 32.07 24.80 -32.24
N ALA A 410 31.75 25.04 -33.52
CA ALA A 410 32.74 25.09 -34.58
C ALA A 410 33.62 26.35 -34.41
N VAL A 411 34.94 26.17 -34.37
CA VAL A 411 35.92 27.27 -34.31
C VAL A 411 36.89 27.16 -35.47
N ALA A 412 37.45 28.27 -35.97
CA ALA A 412 38.47 28.22 -37.02
C ALA A 412 39.65 27.35 -36.56
N ALA A 413 40.14 26.46 -37.43
CA ALA A 413 41.39 25.76 -37.20
C ALA A 413 42.54 26.75 -37.10
N ALA A 414 43.55 26.43 -36.30
CA ALA A 414 44.68 27.30 -36.03
C ALA A 414 46.00 26.64 -36.42
N ILE A 415 46.85 27.35 -37.18
CA ILE A 415 48.21 26.92 -37.47
C ILE A 415 48.99 26.79 -36.16
N THR A 416 49.57 25.61 -35.94
CA THR A 416 50.39 25.25 -34.77
C THR A 416 51.88 25.26 -35.08
N SER A 417 52.26 25.06 -36.35
CA SER A 417 53.64 25.12 -36.81
C SER A 417 53.72 25.46 -38.29
N PRO A 418 54.60 26.37 -38.74
CA PRO A 418 55.49 27.19 -37.91
C PRO A 418 54.72 28.18 -37.02
N ALA A 419 55.33 28.56 -35.89
CA ALA A 419 54.71 29.48 -34.93
C ALA A 419 54.48 30.86 -35.57
N ASN A 420 53.30 31.46 -35.33
CA ASN A 420 52.97 32.77 -35.89
C ASN A 420 54.06 33.81 -35.56
N GLY A 421 54.48 34.59 -36.55
CA GLY A 421 55.53 35.60 -36.44
C GLY A 421 56.96 35.07 -36.62
N SER A 422 57.16 33.76 -36.85
CA SER A 422 58.50 33.20 -37.02
C SER A 422 59.11 33.49 -38.40
N THR A 423 60.43 33.49 -38.48
CA THR A 423 61.16 33.35 -39.75
C THR A 423 61.14 31.88 -40.18
N LEU A 424 60.80 31.63 -41.45
CA LEU A 424 60.80 30.29 -42.03
C LEU A 424 62.24 29.78 -42.19
N THR A 425 62.43 28.47 -42.06
CA THR A 425 63.78 27.87 -42.07
C THR A 425 64.23 27.39 -43.44
N SER A 426 63.30 27.25 -44.39
CA SER A 426 63.57 26.75 -45.75
C SER A 426 62.49 27.19 -46.73
N ALA A 427 62.84 27.21 -48.03
CA ALA A 427 61.88 27.44 -49.11
C ALA A 427 60.71 26.44 -49.05
N SER A 428 61.01 25.15 -48.86
CA SER A 428 60.00 24.12 -48.60
C SER A 428 59.57 24.19 -47.14
N THR A 429 58.36 24.67 -46.90
CA THR A 429 57.79 24.86 -45.57
C THR A 429 56.52 24.02 -45.41
N THR A 430 56.39 23.32 -44.30
CA THR A 430 55.17 22.58 -43.93
C THR A 430 54.41 23.33 -42.85
N PHE A 431 53.18 23.73 -43.16
CA PHE A 431 52.22 24.25 -42.19
C PHE A 431 51.40 23.10 -41.61
N ASN A 432 51.26 23.06 -40.29
CA ASN A 432 50.42 22.15 -39.53
C ASN A 432 49.40 22.96 -38.73
N TRP A 433 48.16 22.50 -38.62
CA TRP A 433 47.10 23.18 -37.89
C TRP A 433 46.24 22.23 -37.04
N THR A 434 45.40 22.79 -36.17
CA THR A 434 44.44 22.01 -35.38
C THR A 434 43.28 21.51 -36.24
N ALA A 435 42.70 20.35 -35.91
CA ALA A 435 41.41 19.96 -36.49
C ALA A 435 40.29 20.82 -35.89
N SER A 436 39.29 21.17 -36.69
CA SER A 436 38.08 21.85 -36.22
C SER A 436 36.87 20.91 -36.27
N VAL A 437 35.99 21.03 -35.27
CA VAL A 437 34.76 20.25 -35.18
C VAL A 437 33.83 20.63 -36.34
N GLY A 438 33.43 19.64 -37.14
CA GLY A 438 32.56 19.86 -38.29
C GLY A 438 33.26 20.42 -39.55
N ALA A 439 34.59 20.57 -39.54
CA ALA A 439 35.32 20.99 -40.72
C ALA A 439 35.21 19.95 -41.85
N THR A 440 34.72 20.38 -43.01
CA THR A 440 34.61 19.57 -44.22
C THR A 440 35.87 19.69 -45.08
N SER A 441 36.54 20.83 -45.05
CA SER A 441 37.83 21.05 -45.71
C SER A 441 38.60 22.24 -45.15
N TYR A 442 39.89 22.31 -45.49
CA TYR A 442 40.77 23.44 -45.20
C TYR A 442 41.38 23.99 -46.48
N TYR A 443 41.67 25.30 -46.52
CA TYR A 443 42.47 25.94 -47.57
C TYR A 443 43.55 26.81 -46.95
N LEU A 444 44.68 26.92 -47.63
CA LEU A 444 45.81 27.75 -47.21
C LEU A 444 46.10 28.78 -48.29
N TRP A 445 45.86 30.05 -47.97
CA TRP A 445 46.17 31.19 -48.83
C TRP A 445 47.45 31.84 -48.35
N ILE A 446 48.38 32.06 -49.26
CA ILE A 446 49.69 32.62 -48.95
C ILE A 446 49.99 33.74 -49.93
N GLY A 447 50.31 34.91 -49.40
CA GLY A 447 50.54 36.08 -50.23
C GLY A 447 51.51 37.08 -49.62
N THR A 448 51.86 38.07 -50.44
CA THR A 448 52.73 39.20 -50.06
C THR A 448 51.97 40.30 -49.32
N THR A 449 50.64 40.20 -49.20
CA THR A 449 49.77 41.15 -48.49
C THR A 449 48.75 40.41 -47.61
N PRO A 450 48.24 41.01 -46.51
CA PRO A 450 47.21 40.39 -45.66
C PRO A 450 45.98 39.99 -46.46
N GLY A 451 45.56 38.72 -46.33
CA GLY A 451 44.42 38.14 -47.08
C GLY A 451 44.72 37.80 -48.55
N GLY A 452 45.92 38.08 -49.06
CA GLY A 452 46.36 37.72 -50.40
C GLY A 452 46.69 36.24 -50.57
N TYR A 453 46.72 35.78 -51.83
CA TYR A 453 47.07 34.40 -52.20
C TYR A 453 48.00 34.33 -53.43
N ASP A 454 48.72 35.42 -53.72
CA ASP A 454 49.58 35.57 -54.90
C ASP A 454 50.79 34.61 -54.92
N LEU A 455 51.20 34.09 -53.76
CA LEU A 455 52.29 33.12 -53.65
C LEU A 455 51.76 31.67 -53.71
N ALA A 456 50.65 31.37 -53.02
CA ALA A 456 50.00 30.08 -53.11
C ALA A 456 48.52 30.14 -52.72
N ASN A 457 47.70 29.31 -53.36
CA ASN A 457 46.32 29.02 -52.99
C ASN A 457 46.13 27.51 -53.01
N LEU A 458 46.16 26.89 -51.83
CA LEU A 458 46.20 25.44 -51.69
C LEU A 458 44.92 24.91 -51.03
N GLY A 459 44.50 23.72 -51.44
CA GLY A 459 43.32 23.02 -50.94
C GLY A 459 42.32 22.65 -52.05
N PRO A 460 41.18 22.02 -51.71
CA PRO A 460 40.76 21.65 -50.34
C PRO A 460 41.61 20.51 -49.75
N PHE A 461 41.93 20.62 -48.47
CA PHE A 461 42.55 19.57 -47.67
C PHE A 461 41.55 18.93 -46.73
N THR A 462 41.63 17.61 -46.55
CA THR A 462 40.95 16.87 -45.47
C THR A 462 41.86 16.59 -44.29
N GLY A 463 43.18 16.67 -44.49
CA GLY A 463 44.19 16.59 -43.44
C GLY A 463 44.49 17.94 -42.79
N THR A 464 45.33 17.94 -41.77
CA THR A 464 45.67 19.13 -40.96
C THR A 464 47.08 19.66 -41.23
N SER A 465 47.60 19.46 -42.44
CA SER A 465 48.89 19.99 -42.86
C SER A 465 48.99 20.18 -44.38
N ALA A 466 49.88 21.08 -44.80
CA ALA A 466 50.25 21.29 -46.19
C ALA A 466 51.71 21.75 -46.31
N THR A 467 52.41 21.23 -47.31
CA THR A 467 53.77 21.65 -47.66
C THR A 467 53.75 22.50 -48.92
N VAL A 468 54.50 23.61 -48.91
CA VAL A 468 54.57 24.58 -50.00
C VAL A 468 56.00 25.08 -50.17
N ASN A 469 56.38 25.39 -51.41
CA ASN A 469 57.65 26.05 -51.71
C ASN A 469 57.40 27.56 -51.80
N LEU A 470 58.11 28.34 -50.98
CA LEU A 470 57.99 29.79 -50.85
C LEU A 470 59.30 30.49 -51.24
N PRO A 471 59.25 31.79 -51.59
CA PRO A 471 60.45 32.56 -51.86
C PRO A 471 61.34 32.68 -50.60
N THR A 472 62.61 33.00 -50.83
CA THR A 472 63.63 33.08 -49.77
C THR A 472 64.36 34.42 -49.81
N SER A 473 63.62 35.52 -49.94
CA SER A 473 64.17 36.88 -50.04
C SER A 473 64.23 37.62 -48.70
N GLY A 474 63.82 36.96 -47.61
CA GLY A 474 63.65 37.56 -46.28
C GLY A 474 62.48 38.53 -46.17
N ALA A 475 61.56 38.56 -47.14
CA ALA A 475 60.38 39.42 -47.13
C ALA A 475 59.30 38.90 -46.15
N ALA A 476 58.33 39.76 -45.83
CA ALA A 476 57.16 39.37 -45.04
C ALA A 476 56.18 38.54 -45.91
N ILE A 477 55.63 37.48 -45.32
CA ILE A 477 54.59 36.64 -45.92
C ILE A 477 53.36 36.66 -45.01
N HIS A 478 52.19 36.74 -45.63
CA HIS A 478 50.90 36.61 -44.96
C HIS A 478 50.26 35.27 -45.33
N VAL A 479 49.78 34.55 -44.34
CA VAL A 479 49.14 33.24 -44.51
C VAL A 479 47.76 33.28 -43.88
N ARG A 480 46.74 32.90 -44.62
CA ARG A 480 45.38 32.70 -44.12
C ARG A 480 45.01 31.23 -44.18
N LEU A 481 44.64 30.66 -43.04
CA LEU A 481 44.07 29.33 -42.96
C LEU A 481 42.54 29.45 -42.95
N TRP A 482 41.91 28.99 -44.02
CA TRP A 482 40.47 28.85 -44.10
C TRP A 482 40.03 27.48 -43.60
N THR A 483 39.00 27.45 -42.79
CA THR A 483 38.27 26.28 -42.30
C THR A 483 36.86 26.34 -42.84
N TRP A 484 36.50 25.41 -43.73
CA TRP A 484 35.14 25.28 -44.24
C TRP A 484 34.34 24.33 -43.34
N ILE A 485 33.22 24.81 -42.81
CA ILE A 485 32.35 24.07 -41.91
C ILE A 485 30.95 24.11 -42.51
N ASN A 486 30.47 22.98 -43.05
CA ASN A 486 29.14 22.85 -43.66
C ASN A 486 28.78 23.99 -44.65
N GLY A 487 29.75 24.46 -45.45
CA GLY A 487 29.53 25.55 -46.41
C GLY A 487 29.74 26.97 -45.87
N THR A 488 30.10 27.12 -44.60
CA THR A 488 30.45 28.42 -43.98
C THR A 488 31.97 28.50 -43.77
N PRO A 489 32.66 29.49 -44.37
CA PRO A 489 34.09 29.67 -44.15
C PRO A 489 34.36 30.44 -42.84
N LEU A 490 35.30 29.93 -42.04
CA LEU A 490 35.97 30.65 -40.95
C LEU A 490 37.46 30.75 -41.28
N ASP A 491 38.13 31.79 -40.80
CA ASP A 491 39.57 31.96 -41.04
C ASP A 491 40.36 32.44 -39.84
N ASN A 492 41.65 32.12 -39.85
CA ASN A 492 42.67 32.71 -39.01
C ASN A 492 43.83 33.22 -39.88
N ASP A 493 44.31 34.42 -39.58
CA ASP A 493 45.44 35.05 -40.27
C ASP A 493 46.75 34.93 -39.47
N TYR A 494 47.85 34.79 -40.22
CA TYR A 494 49.20 34.60 -39.73
C TYR A 494 50.19 35.44 -40.54
N ALA A 495 51.31 35.79 -39.92
CA ALA A 495 52.41 36.50 -40.57
C ALA A 495 53.74 35.78 -40.30
N TYR A 496 54.59 35.71 -41.32
CA TYR A 496 55.90 35.05 -41.27
C TYR A 496 56.94 35.91 -41.99
N THR A 497 58.22 35.59 -41.80
CA THR A 497 59.31 36.11 -42.64
C THR A 497 59.86 34.97 -43.49
N GLU A 498 60.09 35.18 -44.79
CA GLU A 498 60.73 34.22 -45.68
C GLU A 498 62.07 33.73 -45.12
N ALA A 499 62.47 32.51 -45.50
CA ALA A 499 63.82 32.05 -45.21
C ALA A 499 64.85 32.99 -45.90
N PRO A 500 66.02 33.22 -45.27
CA PRO A 500 67.07 34.06 -45.86
C PRO A 500 67.77 33.41 -47.07
#